data_AF-A0A8R1HSS5-F1
#
_entry.id   AF-A0A8R1HSS5-F1
#
_cell.length_a   1.000
_cell.length_b   1.000
_cell.length_c   1.000
_cell.angle_alpha   90.00
_cell.angle_beta   90.00
_cell.angle_gamma   90.00
#
_symmetry.space_group_name_H-M   'P 1'
#
loop_
_entity.id
_entity.type
_entity.pdbx_description
1 polymer ?
#
loop_
_entity_poly.entity_id
_entity_poly.type
_entity_poly.pdbx_seq_one_letter_code
_entity_poly.pdbx_strand_id
1 'polypeptide(L)'
;MLGYSHQTISNHLHDLDYRRVLARWVPHALSPYKMQARVTACQSLLLNPQRKQFLADLVTGDESWPKANLHEKKCLLSCFWDAKGMLYYELLPQGRTVNATTYSNQLASLALALREKRPRRSAVHLLHDNARPHVAKATQAKLQELNWDTVPHPPYSPDIAPPDYHLFRPLKLFLKEKRFAKYKDLKMAVFDFFDS
;
A
#
# COMPACT_ATOMS: atom_id res chain seq x y z
N MET A 1 20.95 -9.65 -0.48
CA MET A 1 20.86 -9.17 0.92
C MET A 1 22.22 -8.54 1.22
N LEU A 2 22.31 -7.26 1.60
CA LEU A 2 23.54 -6.46 1.52
C LEU A 2 24.66 -6.83 2.54
N GLY A 3 24.53 -7.88 3.34
CA GLY A 3 25.59 -8.33 4.26
C GLY A 3 25.83 -7.46 5.50
N TYR A 4 25.10 -6.34 5.68
CA TYR A 4 25.27 -5.42 6.80
C TYR A 4 24.23 -5.61 7.91
N SER A 5 24.60 -5.21 9.13
CA SER A 5 23.70 -5.19 10.29
C SER A 5 22.56 -4.17 10.11
N HIS A 6 21.41 -4.39 10.77
CA HIS A 6 20.28 -3.47 10.72
C HIS A 6 20.64 -2.07 11.23
N GLN A 7 21.50 -1.97 12.25
CA GLN A 7 21.96 -0.69 12.76
C GLN A 7 22.81 0.05 11.73
N THR A 8 23.70 -0.67 11.03
CA THR A 8 24.53 -0.11 9.95
C THR A 8 23.66 0.45 8.82
N ILE A 9 22.65 -0.31 8.37
CA ILE A 9 21.71 0.15 7.33
C ILE A 9 20.91 1.36 7.82
N SER A 10 20.45 1.35 9.07
CA SER A 10 19.70 2.47 9.66
C SER A 10 20.55 3.73 9.77
N ASN A 11 21.80 3.61 10.20
CA ASN A 11 22.74 4.74 10.29
C ASN A 11 23.01 5.31 8.90
N HIS A 12 23.28 4.46 7.92
CA HIS A 12 23.55 4.90 6.55
C HIS A 12 22.33 5.59 5.91
N LEU A 13 21.11 5.11 6.20
CA LEU A 13 19.89 5.79 5.76
C LEU A 13 19.72 7.15 6.46
N HIS A 14 20.07 7.25 7.74
CA HIS A 14 20.09 8.53 8.45
C HIS A 14 21.14 9.50 7.88
N ASP A 15 22.32 9.01 7.52
CA ASP A 15 23.38 9.82 6.88
C ASP A 15 22.94 10.35 5.50
N LEU A 16 22.05 9.63 4.82
CA LEU A 16 21.40 10.07 3.56
C LEU A 16 20.18 10.98 3.80
N ASP A 17 20.01 11.49 5.01
CA ASP A 17 18.86 12.27 5.45
C ASP A 17 17.52 11.52 5.28
N TYR A 18 17.44 10.20 5.43
CA TYR A 18 16.15 9.49 5.49
C TYR A 18 15.69 9.32 6.94
N ARG A 19 14.37 9.46 7.15
CA ARG A 19 13.71 9.15 8.43
C ARG A 19 12.55 8.18 8.23
N ARG A 20 12.22 7.42 9.26
CA ARG A 20 11.07 6.52 9.24
C ARG A 20 9.78 7.28 9.59
N VAL A 21 8.86 7.38 8.64
CA VAL A 21 7.51 7.99 8.79
C VAL A 21 6.47 6.93 8.42
N LEU A 22 5.53 6.63 9.32
CA LEU A 22 4.45 5.65 9.08
C LEU A 22 4.94 4.29 8.54
N ALA A 23 6.09 3.82 9.04
CA ALA A 23 6.79 2.59 8.62
C ALA A 23 7.43 2.61 7.22
N ARG A 24 7.48 3.76 6.54
CA ARG A 24 8.26 3.99 5.32
C ARG A 24 9.48 4.88 5.60
N TRP A 25 10.56 4.69 4.85
CA TRP A 25 11.71 5.59 4.90
C TRP A 25 11.51 6.71 3.89
N VAL A 26 11.51 7.95 4.39
CA VAL A 26 11.18 9.17 3.66
C VAL A 26 12.33 10.17 3.86
N PRO A 27 12.81 10.86 2.82
CA PRO A 27 13.77 11.95 2.98
C PRO A 27 13.28 12.96 4.03
N HIS A 28 14.17 13.39 4.90
CA HIS A 28 13.95 14.30 6.01
C HIS A 28 13.60 15.70 5.46
N ALA A 29 14.32 16.12 4.42
CA ALA A 29 14.02 17.31 3.64
C ALA A 29 13.42 16.92 2.27
N LEU A 30 12.16 17.31 2.05
CA LEU A 30 11.57 17.27 0.71
C LEU A 30 12.08 18.47 -0.08
N SER A 31 12.44 18.27 -1.35
CA SER A 31 12.76 19.39 -2.23
C SER A 31 11.51 20.26 -2.47
N PRO A 32 11.66 21.56 -2.77
CA PRO A 32 10.52 22.45 -3.05
C PRO A 32 9.57 21.90 -4.12
N TYR A 33 10.12 21.26 -5.16
CA TYR A 33 9.34 20.57 -6.19
C TYR A 33 8.47 19.44 -5.63
N LYS A 34 9.01 18.59 -4.75
CA LYS A 34 8.25 17.51 -4.10
C LYS A 34 7.17 18.07 -3.17
N MET A 35 7.47 19.15 -2.45
CA MET A 35 6.48 19.85 -1.62
C MET A 35 5.35 20.42 -2.48
N GLN A 36 5.67 21.08 -3.60
CA GLN A 36 4.67 21.62 -4.51
C GLN A 36 3.80 20.52 -5.11
N ALA A 37 4.39 19.39 -5.55
CA ALA A 37 3.63 18.26 -6.06
C ALA A 37 2.61 17.73 -5.03
N ARG A 38 2.99 17.69 -3.74
CA ARG A 38 2.09 17.33 -2.65
C ARG A 38 0.94 18.32 -2.48
N VAL A 39 1.24 19.61 -2.46
CA VAL A 39 0.23 20.67 -2.36
C VAL A 39 -0.76 20.57 -3.53
N THR A 40 -0.25 20.43 -4.76
CA THR A 40 -1.09 20.31 -5.96
C THR A 40 -1.99 19.07 -5.90
N ALA A 41 -1.47 17.91 -5.49
CA ALA A 41 -2.28 16.68 -5.36
C ALA A 41 -3.38 16.82 -4.28
N CYS A 42 -3.05 17.42 -3.13
CA CYS A 42 -4.06 17.67 -2.09
C CYS A 42 -5.10 18.69 -2.54
N GLN A 43 -4.70 19.75 -3.23
CA GLN A 43 -5.60 20.79 -3.73
C GLN A 43 -6.57 20.23 -4.78
N SER A 44 -6.09 19.42 -5.73
CA SER A 44 -6.97 18.83 -6.75
C SER A 44 -8.04 17.92 -6.13
N LEU A 45 -7.68 17.16 -5.10
CA LEU A 45 -8.63 16.33 -4.34
C LEU A 45 -9.60 17.17 -3.50
N LEU A 46 -9.10 18.22 -2.82
CA LEU A 46 -9.88 19.04 -1.91
C LEU A 46 -10.91 19.92 -2.65
N LEU A 47 -10.49 20.50 -3.78
CA LEU A 47 -11.25 21.44 -4.60
C LEU A 47 -12.12 20.75 -5.66
N ASN A 48 -12.07 19.41 -5.78
CA ASN A 48 -12.93 18.68 -6.70
C ASN A 48 -14.42 18.92 -6.38
N PRO A 49 -15.22 19.52 -7.29
CA PRO A 49 -16.64 19.78 -7.05
C PRO A 49 -17.45 18.49 -6.77
N GLN A 50 -16.99 17.36 -7.31
CA GLN A 50 -17.59 16.04 -7.13
C GLN A 50 -16.90 15.22 -6.02
N ARG A 51 -16.15 15.86 -5.10
CA ARG A 51 -15.35 15.18 -4.05
C ARG A 51 -16.10 14.07 -3.31
N LYS A 52 -17.38 14.27 -2.97
CA LYS A 52 -18.16 13.25 -2.26
C LYS A 52 -18.30 11.96 -3.08
N GLN A 53 -18.60 12.08 -4.37
CA GLN A 53 -18.72 10.94 -5.27
C GLN A 53 -17.34 10.32 -5.54
N PHE A 54 -16.33 11.17 -5.80
CA PHE A 54 -14.95 10.72 -5.98
C PHE A 54 -14.44 9.88 -4.80
N LEU A 55 -14.67 10.32 -3.56
CA LEU A 55 -14.29 9.57 -2.35
C LEU A 55 -15.10 8.29 -2.17
N ALA A 56 -16.35 8.23 -2.64
CA ALA A 56 -17.15 7.02 -2.62
C ALA A 56 -16.66 5.97 -3.64
N ASP A 57 -16.04 6.41 -4.73
CA ASP A 57 -15.46 5.57 -5.78
C ASP A 57 -13.95 5.32 -5.60
N LEU A 58 -13.34 5.94 -4.60
CA LEU A 58 -11.93 5.75 -4.26
C LEU A 58 -11.69 4.35 -3.70
N VAL A 59 -10.77 3.63 -4.34
CA VAL A 59 -10.17 2.40 -3.85
C VAL A 59 -8.70 2.69 -3.59
N THR A 60 -8.18 2.31 -2.44
CA THR A 60 -6.79 2.53 -2.10
C THR A 60 -6.12 1.23 -1.70
N GLY A 61 -4.86 1.08 -2.08
CA GLY A 61 -4.09 -0.08 -1.69
C GLY A 61 -2.60 0.18 -1.66
N ASP A 62 -1.93 -0.62 -0.84
CA ASP A 62 -0.49 -0.59 -0.67
C ASP A 62 -0.01 -1.93 -0.09
N GLU A 63 1.31 -2.12 -0.10
CA GLU A 63 1.96 -3.27 0.50
C GLU A 63 2.64 -2.92 1.83
N SER A 64 2.54 -3.80 2.81
CA SER A 64 3.30 -3.68 4.04
C SER A 64 3.94 -4.99 4.45
N TRP A 65 5.07 -4.89 5.13
CA TRP A 65 5.58 -6.00 5.93
C TRP A 65 4.79 -6.00 7.25
N PRO A 66 3.87 -6.96 7.46
CA PRO A 66 2.97 -6.93 8.62
C PRO A 66 3.72 -7.18 9.93
N LYS A 67 4.89 -7.83 9.86
CA LYS A 67 5.77 -8.07 11.01
C LYS A 67 7.24 -7.98 10.64
N ALA A 68 8.03 -7.31 11.47
CA ALA A 68 9.45 -7.05 11.26
C ALA A 68 10.32 -7.77 12.29
N ASN A 69 10.41 -9.11 12.23
CA ASN A 69 11.37 -9.85 13.07
C ASN A 69 12.62 -10.20 12.26
N LEU A 70 13.77 -9.81 12.81
CA LEU A 70 15.08 -9.75 12.14
C LEU A 70 15.67 -11.12 11.73
N HIS A 71 15.02 -12.23 12.12
CA HIS A 71 15.44 -13.61 11.77
C HIS A 71 14.34 -14.44 11.11
N GLU A 72 13.14 -13.90 10.89
CA GLU A 72 11.98 -14.67 10.43
C GLU A 72 11.45 -14.10 9.12
N LYS A 73 11.71 -14.84 8.04
CA LYS A 73 10.78 -15.09 6.94
C LYS A 73 9.80 -13.93 6.58
N LYS A 74 10.31 -12.82 6.02
CA LYS A 74 9.46 -11.68 5.61
C LYS A 74 8.43 -12.10 4.57
N CYS A 75 7.16 -11.90 4.90
CA CYS A 75 6.01 -12.10 4.01
C CYS A 75 5.40 -10.73 3.71
N LEU A 76 5.18 -10.42 2.44
CA LEU A 76 4.64 -9.13 2.03
C LEU A 76 3.11 -9.23 2.03
N LEU A 77 2.42 -8.25 2.59
CA LEU A 77 0.96 -8.18 2.56
C LEU A 77 0.55 -7.07 1.62
N SER A 78 -0.17 -7.40 0.54
CA SER A 78 -0.89 -6.45 -0.29
C SER A 78 -2.30 -6.26 0.26
N CYS A 79 -2.75 -5.03 0.46
CA CYS A 79 -4.11 -4.72 0.94
C CYS A 79 -4.76 -3.67 0.07
N PHE A 80 -6.04 -3.87 -0.27
CA PHE A 80 -6.86 -2.94 -1.04
C PHE A 80 -8.22 -2.79 -0.36
N TRP A 81 -8.63 -1.55 -0.11
CA TRP A 81 -9.84 -1.24 0.64
C TRP A 81 -10.48 0.05 0.16
N ASP A 82 -11.74 0.26 0.55
CA ASP A 82 -12.47 1.50 0.32
C ASP A 82 -13.10 2.02 1.62
N ALA A 83 -13.83 3.14 1.55
CA ALA A 83 -14.51 3.72 2.72
C ALA A 83 -15.52 2.77 3.41
N LYS A 84 -15.90 1.66 2.77
CA LYS A 84 -16.81 0.64 3.32
C LYS A 84 -16.07 -0.60 3.86
N GLY A 85 -14.74 -0.61 3.82
CA GLY A 85 -13.91 -1.67 4.41
C GLY A 85 -13.07 -2.45 3.41
N MET A 86 -12.56 -3.60 3.86
CA MET A 86 -11.59 -4.40 3.13
C MET A 86 -12.19 -5.06 1.87
N LEU A 87 -11.55 -4.84 0.72
CA LEU A 87 -12.00 -5.42 -0.55
C LEU A 87 -11.23 -6.70 -0.86
N TYR A 88 -9.90 -6.60 -0.86
CA TYR A 88 -9.00 -7.69 -1.20
C TYR A 88 -7.69 -7.53 -0.45
N TYR A 89 -7.14 -8.64 0.03
CA TYR A 89 -5.79 -8.69 0.56
C TYR A 89 -5.13 -10.01 0.19
N GLU A 90 -3.81 -9.98 0.06
CA GLU A 90 -3.01 -11.16 -0.23
C GLU A 90 -1.72 -11.10 0.58
N LEU A 91 -1.52 -12.13 1.42
CA LEU A 91 -0.22 -12.37 2.01
C LEU A 91 0.60 -13.21 1.01
N LEU A 92 1.71 -12.65 0.53
CA LEU A 92 2.62 -13.36 -0.35
C LEU A 92 3.46 -14.35 0.47
N PRO A 93 3.81 -15.52 -0.11
CA PRO A 93 4.75 -16.45 0.49
C PRO A 93 6.07 -15.77 0.85
N GLN A 94 6.76 -16.34 1.82
CA GLN A 94 8.04 -15.81 2.30
C GLN A 94 9.02 -15.52 1.15
N GLY A 95 9.63 -14.34 1.19
CA GLY A 95 10.72 -13.96 0.27
C GLY A 95 10.25 -13.62 -1.14
N ARG A 96 8.95 -13.72 -1.43
CA ARG A 96 8.35 -13.19 -2.64
C ARG A 96 8.13 -11.68 -2.48
N THR A 97 8.27 -10.97 -3.59
CA THR A 97 7.99 -9.54 -3.70
C THR A 97 6.93 -9.32 -4.76
N VAL A 98 6.23 -8.19 -4.69
CA VAL A 98 5.34 -7.76 -5.76
C VAL A 98 6.21 -7.30 -6.96
N ASN A 99 5.96 -7.90 -8.11
CA ASN A 99 6.46 -7.44 -9.41
C ASN A 99 5.25 -7.04 -10.29
N ALA A 100 5.50 -6.53 -11.49
CA ALA A 100 4.43 -6.05 -12.36
C ALA A 100 3.37 -7.12 -12.67
N THR A 101 3.79 -8.37 -12.92
CA THR A 101 2.89 -9.49 -13.19
C THR A 101 2.04 -9.86 -11.98
N THR A 102 2.66 -10.00 -10.81
CA THR A 102 1.96 -10.26 -9.55
C THR A 102 0.94 -9.16 -9.26
N TYR A 103 1.34 -7.89 -9.41
CA TYR A 103 0.46 -6.76 -9.19
C TYR A 103 -0.72 -6.74 -10.16
N SER A 104 -0.50 -7.00 -11.46
CA SER A 104 -1.59 -7.10 -12.44
C SER A 104 -2.59 -8.22 -12.12
N ASN A 105 -2.12 -9.36 -11.58
CA ASN A 105 -3.00 -10.45 -11.14
C ASN A 105 -3.78 -10.07 -9.87
N GLN A 106 -3.16 -9.32 -8.96
CA GLN A 106 -3.83 -8.78 -7.78
C GLN A 106 -4.93 -7.78 -8.17
N LEU A 107 -4.67 -6.91 -9.16
CA LEU A 107 -5.69 -5.99 -9.69
C LEU A 107 -6.87 -6.76 -10.32
N ALA A 108 -6.62 -7.86 -11.04
CA ALA A 108 -7.69 -8.71 -11.57
C ALA A 108 -8.51 -9.35 -10.44
N SER A 109 -7.86 -9.84 -9.39
CA SER A 109 -8.52 -10.41 -8.21
C SER A 109 -9.34 -9.38 -7.45
N LEU A 110 -8.79 -8.16 -7.29
CA LEU A 110 -9.49 -7.02 -6.71
C LEU A 110 -10.71 -6.63 -7.54
N ALA A 111 -10.63 -6.69 -8.87
CA ALA A 111 -11.77 -6.39 -9.74
C ALA A 111 -12.92 -7.40 -9.55
N LEU A 112 -12.61 -8.68 -9.36
CA LEU A 112 -13.61 -9.70 -9.01
C LEU A 112 -14.23 -9.41 -7.64
N ALA A 113 -13.41 -9.15 -6.62
CA ALA A 113 -13.88 -8.83 -5.27
C ALA A 113 -14.74 -7.54 -5.24
N LEU A 114 -14.39 -6.54 -6.05
CA LEU A 114 -15.18 -5.32 -6.20
C LEU A 114 -16.55 -5.59 -6.81
N ARG A 115 -16.64 -6.40 -7.87
CA ARG A 115 -17.92 -6.75 -8.51
C ARG A 115 -18.85 -7.48 -7.54
N GLU A 116 -18.30 -8.37 -6.72
CA GLU A 116 -19.05 -9.11 -5.70
C GLU A 116 -19.48 -8.22 -4.53
N LYS A 117 -18.53 -7.50 -3.90
CA LYS A 117 -18.77 -6.74 -2.67
C LYS A 117 -19.40 -5.36 -2.91
N ARG A 118 -19.33 -4.82 -4.14
CA ARG A 118 -19.76 -3.46 -4.50
C ARG A 118 -20.48 -3.44 -5.88
N PRO A 119 -21.56 -4.21 -6.09
CA PRO A 119 -22.17 -4.38 -7.41
C PRO A 119 -22.75 -3.10 -8.03
N ARG A 120 -23.07 -2.09 -7.20
CA ARG A 120 -23.62 -0.80 -7.66
C ARG A 120 -22.55 0.26 -7.96
N ARG A 121 -21.26 -0.05 -7.82
CA ARG A 121 -20.18 0.91 -8.08
C ARG A 121 -20.00 1.07 -9.59
N SER A 122 -20.04 2.31 -10.06
CA SER A 122 -19.93 2.65 -11.48
C SER A 122 -18.52 3.01 -11.94
N ALA A 123 -17.68 3.51 -11.03
CA ALA A 123 -16.32 3.95 -11.33
C ALA A 123 -15.34 3.49 -10.24
N VAL A 124 -14.06 3.38 -10.59
CA VAL A 124 -12.99 3.09 -9.64
C VAL A 124 -11.87 4.09 -9.88
N HIS A 125 -11.56 4.86 -8.83
CA HIS A 125 -10.37 5.69 -8.77
C HIS A 125 -9.36 5.01 -7.85
N LEU A 126 -8.28 4.46 -8.41
CA LEU A 126 -7.27 3.72 -7.68
C LEU A 126 -6.19 4.66 -7.12
N LEU A 127 -6.07 4.73 -5.81
CA LEU A 127 -4.96 5.40 -5.10
C LEU A 127 -3.94 4.37 -4.62
N HIS A 128 -2.77 4.38 -5.26
CA HIS A 128 -1.62 3.56 -4.94
C HIS A 128 -0.33 4.37 -5.11
N ASP A 129 0.79 3.88 -4.55
CA ASP A 129 2.07 4.58 -4.67
C ASP A 129 2.70 4.39 -6.08
N ASN A 130 3.76 5.15 -6.36
CA ASN A 130 4.48 5.09 -7.64
C ASN A 130 5.59 4.01 -7.66
N ALA A 131 5.46 2.93 -6.90
CA ALA A 131 6.46 1.86 -6.92
C ALA A 131 6.64 1.29 -8.33
N ARG A 132 7.84 0.78 -8.65
CA ARG A 132 8.17 0.29 -10.00
C ARG A 132 7.15 -0.70 -10.60
N PRO A 133 6.61 -1.67 -9.84
CA PRO A 133 5.56 -2.56 -10.34
C PRO A 133 4.29 -1.80 -10.75
N HIS A 134 3.91 -0.75 -10.02
CA HIS A 134 2.65 -0.03 -10.17
C HIS A 134 2.62 0.84 -11.44
N VAL A 135 3.78 1.36 -11.84
CA VAL A 135 3.95 2.19 -13.05
C VAL A 135 4.43 1.38 -14.26
N ALA A 136 4.61 0.06 -14.12
CA ALA A 136 5.09 -0.79 -15.21
C ALA A 136 4.05 -0.89 -16.33
N LYS A 137 4.51 -1.05 -17.57
CA LYS A 137 3.66 -1.17 -18.77
C LYS A 137 2.57 -2.25 -18.62
N ALA A 138 2.90 -3.39 -18.04
CA ALA A 138 1.95 -4.49 -17.82
C ALA A 138 0.83 -4.11 -16.83
N THR A 139 1.13 -3.29 -15.83
CA THR A 139 0.14 -2.79 -14.87
C THR A 139 -0.72 -1.69 -15.49
N GLN A 140 -0.12 -0.75 -16.22
CA GLN A 140 -0.85 0.28 -16.95
C GLN A 140 -1.82 -0.32 -17.97
N ALA A 141 -1.40 -1.35 -18.71
CA ALA A 141 -2.28 -2.09 -19.61
C ALA A 141 -3.45 -2.77 -18.87
N LYS A 142 -3.20 -3.36 -17.69
CA LYS A 142 -4.26 -3.96 -16.87
C LYS A 142 -5.24 -2.93 -16.34
N LEU A 143 -4.77 -1.75 -15.91
CA LEU A 143 -5.64 -0.66 -15.45
C LEU A 143 -6.54 -0.14 -16.58
N GLN A 144 -5.99 -0.02 -17.80
CA GLN A 144 -6.75 0.33 -19.00
C GLN A 144 -7.81 -0.74 -19.34
N GLU A 145 -7.46 -2.03 -19.29
CA GLU A 145 -8.39 -3.14 -19.50
C GLU A 145 -9.56 -3.12 -18.49
N LEU A 146 -9.26 -2.76 -17.23
CA LEU A 146 -10.26 -2.64 -16.17
C LEU A 146 -11.06 -1.33 -16.22
N ASN A 147 -10.67 -0.38 -17.07
CA ASN A 147 -11.19 0.99 -17.14
C ASN A 147 -11.13 1.70 -15.77
N TRP A 148 -9.98 1.61 -15.09
CA TRP A 148 -9.74 2.26 -13.79
C TRP A 148 -8.81 3.45 -13.93
N ASP A 149 -9.21 4.57 -13.36
CA ASP A 149 -8.38 5.78 -13.30
C ASP A 149 -7.43 5.70 -12.12
N THR A 150 -6.18 6.11 -12.30
CA THR A 150 -5.24 6.25 -11.19
C THR A 150 -5.30 7.65 -10.61
N VAL A 151 -5.31 7.73 -9.28
CA VAL A 151 -5.24 9.00 -8.56
C VAL A 151 -3.76 9.40 -8.46
N PRO A 152 -3.37 10.61 -8.90
CA PRO A 152 -1.99 11.05 -8.78
C PRO A 152 -1.51 11.01 -7.33
N HIS A 153 -0.47 10.23 -7.05
CA HIS A 153 0.15 10.16 -5.73
C HIS A 153 1.53 10.83 -5.75
N PRO A 154 1.79 11.85 -4.92
CA PRO A 154 3.08 12.50 -4.88
C PRO A 154 4.15 11.57 -4.30
N PRO A 155 5.41 11.60 -4.78
CA PRO A 155 6.49 10.82 -4.19
C PRO A 155 6.64 11.08 -2.69
N TYR A 156 7.09 10.07 -1.93
CA TYR A 156 7.48 10.22 -0.53
C TYR A 156 6.36 10.73 0.39
N SER A 157 5.12 10.28 0.16
CA SER A 157 3.93 10.84 0.80
C SER A 157 3.04 9.82 1.52
N PRO A 158 3.59 9.00 2.44
CA PRO A 158 2.80 8.01 3.17
C PRO A 158 1.70 8.63 4.05
N ASP A 159 1.84 9.89 4.44
CA ASP A 159 0.84 10.65 5.19
C ASP A 159 -0.40 11.02 4.34
N ILE A 160 -0.34 10.86 3.02
CA ILE A 160 -1.46 11.06 2.09
C ILE A 160 -2.05 9.70 1.65
N ALA A 161 -1.42 8.57 2.01
CA ALA A 161 -1.87 7.22 1.67
C ALA A 161 -2.66 6.58 2.83
N PRO A 162 -3.98 6.31 2.68
CA PRO A 162 -4.79 5.71 3.74
C PRO A 162 -4.27 4.38 4.31
N PRO A 163 -3.72 3.45 3.52
CA PRO A 163 -3.12 2.23 4.06
C PRO A 163 -2.00 2.51 5.09
N ASP A 164 -1.15 3.51 4.83
CA ASP A 164 0.00 3.83 5.68
C ASP A 164 -0.39 4.53 6.99
N TYR A 165 -1.26 5.55 6.92
CA TYR A 165 -1.61 6.32 8.12
C TYR A 165 -2.72 5.68 8.97
N HIS A 166 -3.59 4.86 8.38
CA HIS A 166 -4.77 4.31 9.08
C HIS A 166 -4.72 2.79 9.27
N LEU A 167 -4.38 2.03 8.23
CA LEU A 167 -4.56 0.57 8.24
C LEU A 167 -3.39 -0.20 8.87
N PHE A 168 -2.16 0.11 8.43
CA PHE A 168 -1.00 -0.73 8.78
C PHE A 168 -0.52 -0.54 10.20
N ARG A 169 -0.75 0.62 10.82
CA ARG A 169 -0.36 0.86 12.22
C ARG A 169 -1.15 -0.04 13.18
N PRO A 170 -2.50 -0.06 13.18
CA PRO A 170 -3.27 -1.01 13.98
C PRO A 170 -2.91 -2.48 13.71
N LEU A 171 -2.77 -2.88 12.44
CA LEU A 171 -2.37 -4.25 12.09
C LEU A 171 -1.03 -4.64 12.73
N LYS A 172 -0.01 -3.77 12.61
CA LYS A 172 1.31 -4.03 13.20
C LYS A 172 1.26 -4.11 14.71
N LEU A 173 0.41 -3.31 15.37
CA LEU A 173 0.21 -3.39 16.82
C LEU A 173 -0.43 -4.73 17.21
N PHE A 174 -1.50 -5.14 16.53
CA PHE A 174 -2.16 -6.43 16.73
C PHE A 174 -1.21 -7.63 16.55
N LEU A 175 -0.30 -7.55 15.58
CA LEU A 175 0.66 -8.63 15.29
C LEU A 175 1.93 -8.57 16.15
N LYS A 176 2.24 -7.44 16.78
CA LYS A 176 3.47 -7.24 17.57
C LYS A 176 3.57 -8.21 18.74
N GLU A 177 2.45 -8.47 19.41
CA GLU A 177 2.40 -9.30 20.62
C GLU A 177 2.35 -10.81 20.30
N LYS A 178 2.14 -11.18 19.04
CA LYS A 178 2.03 -12.57 18.60
C LYS A 178 3.37 -13.09 18.12
N ARG A 179 3.62 -14.40 18.22
CA ARG A 179 4.76 -15.10 17.60
C ARG A 179 4.24 -16.11 16.59
N PHE A 180 4.91 -16.23 15.44
CA PHE A 180 4.46 -17.07 14.34
C PHE A 180 5.61 -17.97 13.89
N ALA A 181 5.47 -19.28 14.11
CA ALA A 181 6.46 -20.25 13.65
C ALA A 181 6.23 -20.63 12.17
N LYS A 182 4.97 -20.61 11.72
CA LYS A 182 4.58 -21.00 10.37
C LYS A 182 3.87 -19.86 9.64
N TYR A 183 4.04 -19.87 8.32
CA TYR A 183 3.34 -18.96 7.41
C TYR A 183 1.81 -19.02 7.57
N LYS A 184 1.27 -20.23 7.76
CA LYS A 184 -0.17 -20.44 7.95
C LYS A 184 -0.71 -19.70 9.17
N ASP A 185 0.03 -19.68 10.28
CA ASP A 185 -0.39 -19.03 11.52
C ASP A 185 -0.43 -17.50 11.34
N LEU A 186 0.55 -16.93 10.64
CA LEU A 186 0.54 -15.51 10.27
C LEU A 186 -0.63 -15.19 9.35
N LYS A 187 -0.88 -16.04 8.33
CA LYS A 187 -1.99 -15.85 7.40
C LYS A 187 -3.34 -15.87 8.12
N MET A 188 -3.54 -16.79 9.07
CA MET A 188 -4.74 -16.83 9.90
C MET A 188 -4.88 -15.59 10.77
N ALA A 189 -3.81 -15.13 11.44
CA ALA A 189 -3.90 -13.91 12.22
C ALA A 189 -4.22 -12.66 11.39
N VAL A 190 -3.72 -12.57 10.16
CA VAL A 190 -4.08 -11.49 9.22
C VAL A 190 -5.56 -11.61 8.80
N PHE A 191 -6.04 -12.83 8.53
CA PHE A 191 -7.45 -13.10 8.26
C PHE A 191 -8.33 -12.65 9.43
N ASP A 192 -8.02 -13.09 10.65
CA ASP A 192 -8.74 -12.71 11.86
C ASP A 192 -8.79 -11.18 12.02
N PHE A 193 -7.71 -10.45 11.72
CA PHE A 193 -7.71 -8.99 11.86
C PHE A 193 -8.67 -8.28 10.89
N PHE A 194 -8.82 -8.78 9.66
CA PHE A 194 -9.66 -8.12 8.65
C PHE A 194 -11.10 -8.61 8.62
N ASP A 195 -11.34 -9.84 9.07
CA ASP A 195 -12.65 -10.50 9.01
C ASP A 195 -13.31 -10.65 10.41
N SER A 196 -12.75 -10.01 11.46
CA SER A 196 -13.39 -9.85 12.79
C SER A 196 -14.44 -8.74 12.81
#